data_AF-A0A2C6CRT4-F1
#
_entry.id   AF-A0A2C6CRT4-F1
#
_cell.length_a   1.000
_cell.length_b   1.000
_cell.length_c   1.000
_cell.angle_alpha   90.00
_cell.angle_beta   90.00
_cell.angle_gamma   90.00
#
_symmetry.space_group_name_H-M   'P 1'
#
loop_
_entity.id
_entity.type
_entity.pdbx_description
1 polymer ?
#
loop_
_entity_poly.entity_id
_entity_poly.type
_entity_poly.pdbx_seq_one_letter_code
_entity_poly.pdbx_strand_id
1 'polypeptide(L)' 'MQQKIVKIAGKINEAKKLPAIQVGKKIRLAEAALDDTVSLMSEMASRIEMLEGMQDGEID' A
#
# COMPACT_ATOMS: atom_id res chain seq x y z
N MET A 1 1.86 -8.73 3.75
CA MET A 1 2.56 -7.94 2.72
C MET A 1 2.18 -8.33 1.28
N GLN A 2 2.45 -9.57 0.83
CA GLN A 2 2.18 -9.97 -0.56
C GLN A 2 0.70 -9.84 -0.98
N GLN A 3 -0.23 -10.22 -0.10
CA GLN A 3 -1.67 -10.02 -0.31
C GLN A 3 -2.06 -8.54 -0.51
N LYS A 4 -1.44 -7.61 0.23
CA LYS A 4 -1.69 -6.15 0.08
C LYS A 4 -1.18 -5.65 -1.27
N ILE A 5 -0.02 -6.10 -1.72
CA ILE A 5 0.54 -5.78 -3.04
C ILE A 5 -0.38 -6.30 -4.16
N VAL A 6 -0.87 -7.54 -4.04
CA VAL A 6 -1.83 -8.12 -5.01
C VAL A 6 -3.12 -7.29 -5.07
N LYS A 7 -3.64 -6.84 -3.92
CA LYS A 7 -4.84 -5.99 -3.85
C LYS A 7 -4.64 -4.64 -4.54
N ILE A 8 -3.52 -3.95 -4.29
CA ILE A 8 -3.18 -2.67 -4.94
C ILE A 8 -3.08 -2.86 -6.47
N ALA A 9 -2.38 -3.88 -6.93
CA ALA A 9 -2.26 -4.21 -8.35
C ALA A 9 -3.64 -4.51 -8.99
N GLY A 10 -4.52 -5.19 -8.26
CA GLY A 10 -5.91 -5.43 -8.66
C GLY A 10 -6.68 -4.14 -8.94
N LYS A 11 -6.68 -3.19 -8.00
CA LYS A 11 -7.36 -1.89 -8.15
C LYS A 11 -6.82 -1.08 -9.33
N ILE A 12 -5.50 -1.06 -9.52
CA ILE A 12 -4.87 -0.39 -10.67
C ILE A 12 -5.31 -1.03 -11.99
N ASN A 13 -5.34 -2.36 -12.05
CA ASN A 13 -5.76 -3.09 -13.24
C ASN A 13 -7.26 -2.89 -13.54
N GLU A 14 -8.11 -2.83 -12.52
CA GLU A 14 -9.52 -2.47 -12.69
C GLU A 14 -9.68 -1.06 -13.28
N ALA A 15 -8.94 -0.08 -12.76
CA ALA A 15 -8.97 1.29 -13.27
C ALA A 15 -8.55 1.38 -14.74
N LYS A 16 -7.51 0.62 -15.14
CA LYS A 16 -7.02 0.56 -16.53
C LYS A 16 -8.05 -0.02 -17.51
N LYS A 17 -8.86 -0.98 -17.06
CA LYS A 17 -9.90 -1.61 -17.90
C LYS A 17 -11.12 -0.71 -18.15
N LEU A 18 -11.28 0.38 -17.39
CA LEU A 18 -12.42 1.28 -17.56
C LEU A 18 -12.28 2.16 -18.82
N PRO A 19 -13.39 2.46 -19.52
CA PRO A 19 -13.42 3.45 -20.58
C PRO A 19 -12.92 4.83 -20.13
N ALA A 20 -12.33 5.61 -21.05
CA ALA A 20 -11.80 6.94 -20.75
C ALA A 20 -12.86 7.90 -20.17
N ILE A 21 -14.12 7.80 -20.62
CA ILE A 21 -15.22 8.64 -20.14
C ILE A 21 -15.58 8.42 -18.66
N GLN A 22 -15.18 7.28 -18.06
CA GLN A 22 -15.45 6.98 -16.65
C GLN A 22 -14.38 7.54 -15.70
N VAL A 23 -13.96 8.79 -15.93
CA VAL A 23 -12.86 9.45 -15.19
C VAL A 23 -13.11 9.42 -13.68
N GLY A 24 -14.31 9.76 -13.22
CA GLY A 24 -14.61 9.80 -11.78
C GLY A 24 -14.45 8.44 -11.08
N LYS A 25 -14.78 7.34 -11.76
CA LYS A 25 -14.56 5.99 -11.19
C LYS A 25 -13.08 5.61 -11.19
N LYS A 26 -12.34 5.99 -12.24
CA LYS A 26 -10.88 5.79 -12.30
C LYS A 26 -10.17 6.53 -11.18
N ILE A 27 -10.54 7.79 -10.92
CA ILE A 27 -9.99 8.59 -9.82
C ILE A 27 -10.22 7.89 -8.48
N ARG A 28 -11.46 7.48 -8.18
CA ARG A 28 -11.77 6.76 -6.93
C ARG A 28 -10.96 5.48 -6.73
N LEU A 29 -10.74 4.71 -7.80
CA LEU A 29 -9.91 3.48 -7.73
C LEU A 29 -8.43 3.81 -7.50
N ALA A 30 -7.94 4.91 -8.08
CA ALA A 30 -6.57 5.38 -7.88
C ALA A 30 -6.37 5.90 -6.45
N GLU A 31 -7.29 6.72 -5.93
CA GLU A 31 -7.29 7.17 -4.53
C GLU A 31 -7.30 5.98 -3.57
N ALA A 32 -8.18 5.01 -3.79
CA ALA A 32 -8.24 3.81 -2.96
C ALA A 32 -6.98 2.92 -3.05
N ALA A 33 -6.23 2.98 -4.15
CA ALA A 33 -4.95 2.29 -4.27
C ALA A 33 -3.82 3.06 -3.56
N LEU A 34 -3.86 4.40 -3.59
CA LEU A 34 -2.94 5.26 -2.87
C LEU A 34 -3.08 5.06 -1.36
N ASP A 35 -4.30 5.07 -0.82
CA ASP A 35 -4.56 4.84 0.61
C ASP A 35 -4.02 3.48 1.09
N ASP A 36 -4.29 2.41 0.33
CA ASP A 36 -3.77 1.07 0.64
C ASP A 36 -2.23 1.05 0.62
N THR A 37 -1.60 1.83 -0.27
CA THR A 37 -0.13 1.93 -0.37
C THR A 37 0.46 2.68 0.81
N VAL A 38 -0.14 3.82 1.21
CA VAL A 38 0.28 4.57 2.39
C VAL A 38 0.19 3.70 3.63
N SER A 39 -0.92 2.97 3.82
CA SER A 39 -1.08 2.03 4.93
C SER A 39 0.01 0.95 4.95
N LEU A 40 0.37 0.41 3.77
CA LEU A 40 1.45 -0.57 3.65
C LEU A 40 2.81 0.01 4.05
N MET A 41 3.11 1.24 3.61
CA MET A 41 4.36 1.93 3.97
C MET A 41 4.46 2.21 5.46
N SER A 42 3.37 2.65 6.10
CA SER A 42 3.33 2.85 7.55
C SER A 42 3.57 1.55 8.33
N GLU A 43 3.01 0.42 7.87
CA GLU A 43 3.30 -0.89 8.46
C GLU A 43 4.77 -1.27 8.31
N MET A 44 5.38 -1.00 7.15
CA MET A 44 6.81 -1.24 6.92
C MET A 44 7.68 -0.38 7.83
N ALA A 45 7.37 0.92 7.94
CA ALA A 45 8.10 1.83 8.82
C ALA A 45 8.06 1.36 10.28
N SER A 46 6.88 1.02 10.80
CA SER A 46 6.74 0.50 12.16
C SER A 46 7.52 -0.81 12.38
N ARG A 47 7.56 -1.71 11.39
CA ARG A 47 8.35 -2.94 11.47
C ARG A 47 9.85 -2.67 11.45
N ILE A 48 10.31 -1.66 10.72
CA ILE A 48 11.72 -1.25 10.72
C ILE A 48 12.08 -0.70 12.11
N GLU A 49 11.29 0.22 12.66
CA GLU A 49 11.49 0.77 14.01
C GLU A 49 11.57 -0.33 15.08
N MET A 50 10.70 -1.35 15.00
CA MET A 50 10.75 -2.50 15.92
C MET A 50 12.06 -3.30 15.80
N LEU A 51 12.52 -3.54 14.57
CA LEU A 51 13.77 -4.28 14.34
C LEU A 51 15.00 -3.49 14.79
N GLU A 52 15.00 -2.17 14.59
CA GLU A 52 16.05 -1.27 15.08
C GLU A 52 16.07 -1.23 16.61
N GLY A 53 14.90 -1.12 17.26
CA GLY A 53 14.80 -1.14 18.73
C GLY A 53 15.15 -2.47 19.39
N MET A 54 15.03 -3.60 18.66
CA MET A 54 15.49 -4.91 19.14
C MET A 54 17.02 -5.08 19.05
N GLN A 55 17.69 -4.39 18.12
CA GLN A 55 19.16 -4.42 18.01
C GLN A 55 19.84 -3.65 19.16
N ASP A 56 19.23 -2.59 19.67
CA ASP A 56 19.77 -1.81 20.81
C ASP A 56 19.53 -2.50 22.17
N GLY A 57 18.69 -3.53 22.24
CA GLY A 57 18.32 -4.22 23.49
C GLY A 57 19.09 -5.50 23.80
N GLU A 58 19.97 -5.98 22.90
CA GLU A 58 20.80 -7.18 23.12
C GLU A 58 22.24 -6.86 23.58
N ILE A 59 22.52 -5.60 23.93
CA ILE A 59 23.75 -5.19 24.61
C ILE A 59 23.42 -4.75 26.05
N ASP A 60 23.06 -5.71 26.90
CA ASP A 60 23.33 -5.71 28.34
C ASP A 60 23.11 -7.11 28.95
#